data_AF-A0A934U5T1-F1
#
_entry.id   AF-A0A934U5T1-F1
#
_cell.length_a   1.000
_cell.length_b   1.000
_cell.length_c   1.000
_cell.angle_alpha   90.00
_cell.angle_beta   90.00
_cell.angle_gamma   90.00
#
_symmetry.space_group_name_H-M   'P 1'
#
loop_
_entity.id
_entity.type
_entity.pdbx_description
1 polymer ?
#
loop_
_entity_poly.entity_id
_entity_poly.type
_entity_poly.pdbx_seq_one_letter_code
_entity_poly.pdbx_strand_id
1 'polypeptide(L)' 'MVTAGALIGGGMIMAGGAIGAGIGDGLAGSQLIAGIARQPEAQSRLFTPFFITVGLVEAAYFINLAFMALFVFATPGQTT' A
#
# COMPACT_ATOMS: atom_id res chain seq x y z
N MET A 1 22.47 -15.54 10.94
CA MET A 1 21.96 -14.26 11.51
C MET A 1 21.33 -13.36 10.46
N VAL A 2 21.97 -13.15 9.31
CA VAL A 2 21.45 -12.29 8.22
C VAL A 2 20.04 -12.71 7.74
N THR A 3 19.80 -13.99 7.48
CA THR A 3 18.47 -14.48 7.03
C THR A 3 17.35 -14.23 8.04
N ALA A 4 17.59 -14.46 9.34
CA ALA A 4 16.60 -14.18 10.38
C ALA A 4 16.27 -12.68 10.45
N GLY A 5 17.29 -11.82 10.37
CA GLY A 5 17.10 -10.37 10.30
C GLY A 5 16.33 -9.93 9.05
N ALA A 6 16.59 -10.56 7.90
CA ALA A 6 15.89 -10.27 6.66
C ALA A 6 14.40 -10.64 6.70
N LEU A 7 14.05 -11.77 7.33
CA LEU A 7 12.65 -12.18 7.53
C LEU A 7 11.91 -11.20 8.47
N ILE A 8 12.54 -10.80 9.58
CA ILE A 8 11.96 -9.80 10.49
C ILE A 8 11.79 -8.45 9.79
N GLY A 9 12.82 -7.99 9.08
CA GLY A 9 12.79 -6.74 8.31
C GLY A 9 11.70 -6.76 7.23
N GLY A 10 11.62 -7.84 6.45
CA GLY A 10 10.58 -8.05 5.44
C GLY A 10 9.17 -8.04 6.04
N GLY A 11 8.98 -8.67 7.21
CA GLY A 11 7.72 -8.63 7.95
C GLY A 11 7.33 -7.21 8.38
N MET A 12 8.27 -6.41 8.90
CA MET A 12 8.02 -5.02 9.26
C MET A 12 7.68 -4.14 8.05
N ILE A 13 8.37 -4.32 6.93
CA ILE A 13 8.08 -3.61 5.67
C ILE A 13 6.62 -3.84 5.24
N MET A 14 6.18 -5.10 5.25
CA MET A 14 4.82 -5.45 4.84
C MET A 14 3.76 -5.04 5.86
N ALA A 15 4.06 -5.13 7.16
CA ALA A 15 3.13 -4.66 8.20
C ALA A 15 2.88 -3.15 8.05
N GLY A 16 3.95 -2.35 7.89
CA GLY A 16 3.83 -0.91 7.65
C GLY A 16 3.10 -0.60 6.35
N GLY A 17 3.42 -1.31 5.26
CA GLY A 17 2.74 -1.17 3.98
C GLY A 17 1.24 -1.47 4.06
N ALA A 18 0.86 -2.57 4.70
CA ALA A 18 -0.54 -2.97 4.84
C ALA A 18 -1.36 -2.00 5.71
N ILE A 19 -0.77 -1.49 6.79
CA ILE A 19 -1.42 -0.48 7.64
C ILE A 19 -1.66 0.80 6.84
N GLY A 20 -0.63 1.27 6.11
CA GLY A 20 -0.73 2.46 5.27
C GLY A 20 -1.80 2.31 4.17
N ALA A 21 -1.79 1.18 3.47
CA ALA A 21 -2.74 0.86 2.42
C ALA A 21 -4.18 0.78 2.95
N GLY A 22 -4.41 -0.07 3.95
CA GLY A 22 -5.75 -0.30 4.50
C GLY A 22 -6.39 0.97 5.06
N ILE A 23 -5.62 1.81 5.77
CA ILE A 23 -6.14 3.09 6.28
C ILE A 23 -6.33 4.09 5.14
N GLY A 24 -5.35 4.23 4.24
CA GLY A 24 -5.40 5.16 3.12
C GLY A 24 -6.60 4.92 2.19
N ASP A 25 -6.79 3.67 1.77
CA ASP A 25 -7.90 3.29 0.89
C ASP A 25 -9.24 3.33 1.61
N GLY A 26 -9.28 2.97 2.90
CA GLY A 26 -10.48 3.12 3.72
C GLY A 26 -10.93 4.58 3.82
N LEU A 27 -10.00 5.50 4.02
CA LEU A 27 -10.30 6.94 4.03
C LEU A 27 -10.74 7.42 2.65
N ALA A 28 -10.03 7.07 1.57
CA ALA A 28 -10.40 7.44 0.21
C ALA A 28 -11.80 6.93 -0.17
N GLY A 29 -12.08 5.65 0.14
CA GLY A 29 -13.38 5.02 -0.10
C GLY A 29 -14.51 5.65 0.71
N SER A 30 -14.27 5.99 1.99
CA SER A 30 -15.28 6.66 2.81
C SER A 30 -15.69 8.02 2.25
N GLN A 31 -14.74 8.80 1.72
CA GLN A 31 -15.00 10.10 1.10
C GLN A 31 -15.69 9.95 -0.26
N LEU A 32 -15.34 8.93 -1.05
CA LEU A 32 -16.06 8.61 -2.29
C LEU A 32 -17.53 8.29 -1.99
N ILE A 33 -17.81 7.41 -1.02
CA ILE A 33 -19.17 7.03 -0.62
C ILE A 33 -19.95 8.26 -0.14
N ALA A 34 -19.36 9.06 0.75
CA ALA A 34 -19.99 10.28 1.26
C ALA A 34 -20.27 11.30 0.13
N GLY A 35 -19.37 11.43 -0.83
CA GLY A 35 -19.53 12.28 -2.00
C GLY A 35 -20.69 11.83 -2.90
N ILE A 36 -20.75 10.54 -3.23
CA ILE A 36 -21.83 9.97 -4.05
C ILE A 36 -23.18 10.07 -3.32
N ALA A 37 -23.22 9.80 -2.01
CA ALA A 37 -24.44 9.92 -1.23
C ALA A 37 -24.98 11.35 -1.19
N ARG A 38 -24.11 12.37 -1.23
CA ARG A 38 -24.50 13.79 -1.26
C ARG A 38 -24.86 14.28 -2.67
N GLN A 39 -24.18 13.78 -3.71
CA GLN A 39 -24.39 14.16 -5.11
C GLN A 39 -24.20 12.93 -6.03
N PRO A 40 -25.27 12.15 -6.27
CA PRO A 40 -25.20 10.95 -7.11
C PRO A 40 -24.73 11.24 -8.55
N GLU A 41 -25.11 12.39 -9.11
CA GLU A 41 -24.74 12.80 -10.47
C GLU A 41 -23.24 13.10 -10.60
N ALA A 42 -22.55 13.34 -9.49
CA ALA A 42 -21.11 13.61 -9.47
C ALA A 42 -20.25 12.34 -9.46
N GLN A 43 -20.84 11.14 -9.35
CA GLN A 43 -20.11 9.86 -9.23
C GLN A 43 -18.97 9.70 -10.26
N SER A 44 -19.24 9.97 -11.54
CA SER A 44 -18.24 9.85 -12.61
C SER A 44 -17.04 10.80 -12.42
N ARG A 45 -17.29 11.98 -11.86
CA ARG A 45 -16.26 13.01 -11.59
C ARG A 45 -15.46 12.71 -10.33
N LEU A 46 -16.03 11.94 -9.39
CA LEU A 46 -15.37 11.54 -8.14
C LEU A 46 -14.42 10.34 -8.32
N PHE A 47 -14.61 9.51 -9.36
CA PHE A 47 -13.73 8.37 -9.61
C PHE A 47 -12.30 8.75 -9.97
N THR A 48 -12.08 9.79 -10.78
CA THR A 48 -10.72 10.22 -11.13
C THR A 48 -9.87 10.59 -9.90
N PRO A 49 -10.31 11.50 -9.01
CA PRO A 49 -9.54 11.80 -7.81
C PRO A 49 -9.43 10.60 -6.86
N PHE A 50 -10.46 9.75 -6.78
CA PHE A 50 -10.39 8.51 -6.01
C PHE A 50 -9.29 7.57 -6.52
N PHE A 51 -9.25 7.28 -7.83
CA PHE A 51 -8.24 6.39 -8.41
C PHE A 51 -6.83 6.98 -8.36
N ILE A 52 -6.67 8.29 -8.47
CA ILE A 52 -5.36 8.93 -8.23
C ILE A 52 -4.92 8.69 -6.79
N THR A 53 -5.84 8.82 -5.83
CA THR A 53 -5.55 8.61 -4.41
C THR A 53 -5.18 7.15 -4.12
N VAL A 54 -6.03 6.21 -4.53
CA VAL A 54 -5.76 4.76 -4.38
C VAL A 54 -4.49 4.36 -5.11
N GLY A 55 -4.27 4.88 -6.32
CA GLY A 55 -3.05 4.60 -7.09
C GLY A 55 -1.77 5.02 -6.36
N LEU A 56 -1.78 6.15 -5.64
CA LEU A 56 -0.65 6.57 -4.81
C LEU A 56 -0.48 5.71 -3.56
N VAL A 57 -1.58 5.32 -2.92
CA VAL A 57 -1.59 4.43 -1.75
C VAL A 57 -1.03 3.05 -2.13
N GLU A 58 -1.54 2.46 -3.21
CA GLU A 58 -1.11 1.17 -3.74
C GLU A 58 0.32 1.22 -4.26
N ALA A 59 0.76 2.33 -4.87
CA ALA A 59 2.17 2.47 -5.27
C ALA A 59 3.12 2.33 -4.08
N ALA A 60 2.80 2.94 -2.94
CA ALA A 60 3.59 2.78 -1.72
C ALA A 60 3.59 1.33 -1.21
N TYR A 61 2.42 0.66 -1.24
CA TYR A 61 2.29 -0.75 -0.86
C TYR A 61 3.16 -1.67 -1.74
N PHE A 62 3.08 -1.51 -3.07
CA PHE A 62 3.82 -2.34 -4.01
C PHE A 62 5.33 -2.07 -3.99
N ILE A 63 5.76 -0.84 -3.74
CA ILE A 63 7.18 -0.52 -3.51
C ILE A 63 7.68 -1.26 -2.27
N ASN A 64 6.92 -1.23 -1.16
CA ASN A 64 7.26 -1.99 0.04
C ASN A 64 7.31 -3.50 -0.24
N LEU A 65 6.35 -4.03 -1.01
CA LEU A 65 6.34 -5.44 -1.41
C LEU A 65 7.59 -5.82 -2.21
N ALA A 66 8.03 -4.97 -3.13
CA ALA A 66 9.24 -5.20 -3.90
C ALA A 66 10.50 -5.24 -3.00
N PHE A 67 10.60 -4.35 -2.01
CA PHE A 67 11.71 -4.37 -1.07
C PHE A 67 11.66 -5.53 -0.08
N MET A 68 10.47 -5.96 0.36
CA MET A 68 10.33 -7.18 1.14
C MET A 68 10.80 -8.39 0.33
N ALA A 69 10.39 -8.49 -0.95
CA ALA A 69 10.83 -9.56 -1.83
C ALA A 69 12.36 -9.56 -2.00
N LEU A 70 12.98 -8.38 -2.16
CA LEU A 70 14.44 -8.24 -2.16
C LEU A 70 15.05 -8.78 -0.86
N PHE A 71 14.49 -8.43 0.29
CA PHE A 71 15.01 -8.89 1.59
C PHE A 71 14.95 -10.41 1.75
N VAL A 72 13.86 -11.06 1.34
CA VAL A 72 13.64 -12.48 1.64
C VAL A 72 14.12 -13.42 0.53
N PHE A 73 14.17 -12.97 -0.73
CA PHE A 73 14.57 -13.79 -1.88
C PHE A 73 15.96 -13.47 -2.42
N ALA A 74 16.45 -12.25 -2.23
CA ALA A 74 17.75 -11.79 -2.72
C ALA A 74 18.49 -10.98 -1.65
N THR A 75 18.57 -11.56 -0.45
CA THR A 75 19.02 -10.91 0.79
C THR A 75 20.35 -10.16 0.60
N PRO A 76 20.36 -8.82 0.66
CA PRO A 76 21.60 -8.05 0.57
C PRO A 76 22.57 -8.40 1.70
N GLY A 77 23.85 -8.62 1.37
CA GLY A 77 24.88 -8.96 2.35
C GLY A 77 24.91 -10.44 2.78
N GLN A 78 24.03 -11.28 2.22
CA GLN A 78 24.15 -12.73 2.34
C GLN A 78 25.25 -13.22 1.38
N THR A 79 26.38 -13.68 1.94
CA THR A 79 27.41 -14.39 1.19
C THR A 79 27.06 -15.89 1.17
N THR A 80 27.28 -16.54 0.03
CA THR A 80 27.06 -17.99 -0.19
C THR A 80 27.72 -18.85 0.86
#